data_AF-A0A6P0ZW73-F1
#
_entry.id   AF-A0A6P0ZW73-F1
#
_cell.length_a   1.000
_cell.length_b   1.000
_cell.length_c   1.000
_cell.angle_alpha   90.00
_cell.angle_beta   90.00
_cell.angle_gamma   90.00
#
_symmetry.space_group_name_H-M   'P 1'
#
loop_
_entity.id
_entity.type
_entity.pdbx_description
1 polymer ?
#
loop_
_entity_poly.entity_id
_entity_poly.type
_entity_poly.pdbx_seq_one_letter_code
_entity_poly.pdbx_strand_id
1 'polypeptide(L)' 'MMWPTASAARKGAQQICSDTCVKWECHLIELNGESDHLHLLVDLNPKVAPVKLIANIKTVTSRLIRS' A
#
# COMPACT_ATOMS: atom_id res chain seq x y z
N MET A 1 7.68 -8.63 22.75
CA MET A 1 7.63 -7.92 21.45
C MET A 1 7.23 -8.90 20.36
N MET A 2 6.02 -9.45 20.44
CA MET A 2 5.42 -10.30 19.41
C MET A 2 3.91 -10.10 19.52
N TRP A 3 3.28 -9.53 18.51
CA TRP A 3 1.83 -9.64 18.36
C TRP A 3 1.56 -10.65 17.25
N PRO A 4 0.89 -11.78 17.53
CA PRO A 4 0.40 -12.71 16.53
C PRO A 4 -1.06 -12.42 16.16
N THR A 5 -1.45 -12.78 14.93
CA THR A 5 -2.84 -12.97 14.43
C THR A 5 -3.67 -11.76 13.97
N ALA A 6 -3.33 -11.20 12.80
CA ALA A 6 -4.34 -10.64 11.88
C ALA A 6 -3.80 -10.73 10.43
N SER A 7 -3.83 -11.92 9.82
CA SER A 7 -3.01 -12.24 8.63
C SER A 7 -3.75 -12.40 7.30
N ALA A 8 -5.08 -12.22 7.23
CA ALA A 8 -5.83 -12.40 5.98
C ALA A 8 -6.10 -11.07 5.23
N ALA A 9 -6.78 -10.11 5.87
CA ALA A 9 -7.13 -8.82 5.24
C ALA A 9 -5.89 -7.97 4.88
N ARG A 10 -4.82 -8.05 5.69
CA ARG A 10 -3.58 -7.30 5.46
C ARG A 10 -2.80 -7.79 4.23
N LYS A 11 -2.82 -9.10 3.94
CA LYS A 11 -2.08 -9.66 2.80
C LYS A 11 -2.62 -9.14 1.47
N GLY A 12 -3.93 -8.97 1.34
CA GLY A 12 -4.55 -8.44 0.12
C GLY A 12 -4.12 -7.01 -0.17
N ALA A 13 -4.22 -6.13 0.82
CA ALA A 13 -3.78 -4.74 0.69
C ALA A 13 -2.27 -4.63 0.42
N GLN A 14 -1.47 -5.48 1.08
CA GLN A 14 -0.02 -5.47 0.93
C GLN A 14 0.43 -5.93 -0.46
N GLN A 15 -0.16 -7.02 -0.98
CA GLN A 15 0.11 -7.50 -2.33
C GLN A 15 -0.24 -6.43 -3.38
N ILE A 16 -1.39 -5.78 -3.21
CA ILE A 16 -1.88 -4.81 -4.20
C ILE A 16 -1.10 -3.51 -4.17
N CYS A 17 -0.68 -3.05 -2.98
CA CYS A 17 0.22 -1.91 -2.87
C CYS A 17 1.59 -2.23 -3.48
N SER A 18 2.10 -3.45 -3.27
CA SER A 18 3.35 -3.92 -3.90
C SER A 18 3.22 -3.94 -5.42
N ASP A 19 2.17 -4.56 -5.96
CA ASP A 19 1.93 -4.64 -7.42
C ASP A 19 1.74 -3.24 -8.03
N THR A 20 1.09 -2.34 -7.30
CA THR A 20 0.94 -0.94 -7.71
C THR A 20 2.28 -0.23 -7.71
N CYS A 21 3.12 -0.39 -6.67
CA CYS A 21 4.44 0.24 -6.67
C CYS A 21 5.32 -0.27 -7.82
N VAL A 22 5.31 -1.57 -8.11
CA VAL A 22 6.04 -2.17 -9.24
C VAL A 22 5.58 -1.59 -10.58
N LYS A 23 4.26 -1.45 -10.80
CA LYS A 23 3.71 -0.82 -12.02
C LYS A 23 4.12 0.63 -12.20
N TRP A 24 4.43 1.31 -11.11
CA TRP A 24 4.85 2.70 -11.09
C TRP A 24 6.37 2.85 -10.99
N GLU A 25 7.15 1.78 -11.19
CA GLU A 25 8.62 1.82 -11.09
C GLU A 25 9.11 2.37 -9.73
N CYS A 26 8.36 2.10 -8.66
CA CYS A 26 8.65 2.50 -7.28
C CYS A 26 8.82 1.24 -6.40
N HIS A 27 9.51 1.37 -5.28
CA HIS A 27 9.71 0.25 -4.35
C HIS A 27 8.95 0.46 -3.05
N LEU A 28 8.05 -0.48 -2.72
CA LEU A 28 7.41 -0.50 -1.41
C LEU A 28 8.39 -1.09 -0.39
N ILE A 29 8.85 -0.27 0.55
CA ILE A 29 9.80 -0.68 1.60
C ILE A 29 9.04 -1.32 2.76
N GLU A 30 8.00 -0.64 3.24
CA GLU A 30 7.24 -1.09 4.40
C GLU A 30 5.77 -0.68 4.27
N LEU A 31 4.88 -1.56 4.74
CA LEU A 31 3.45 -1.28 4.80
C LEU A 31 2.93 -1.71 6.16
N ASN A 32 2.48 -0.74 6.94
CA ASN A 32 1.81 -0.93 8.21
C ASN A 32 0.39 -0.38 8.13
N GLY A 33 -0.52 -0.95 8.89
CA GLY A 33 -1.92 -0.56 8.85
C GLY A 33 -2.58 -0.77 10.19
N GLU A 34 -3.05 0.33 10.76
CA GLU A 34 -3.98 0.37 11.88
C GLU A 34 -5.41 0.17 11.37
N SER A 35 -6.35 -0.01 12.29
CA SER A 35 -7.77 -0.20 11.99
C SER A 35 -8.40 0.99 11.25
N ASP A 36 -7.82 2.19 11.44
CA ASP A 36 -8.36 3.46 10.95
C ASP A 36 -7.54 4.05 9.78
N HIS A 37 -6.26 3.66 9.63
CA HIS A 37 -5.36 4.22 8.63
C HIS A 37 -4.23 3.28 8.21
N LEU A 38 -3.66 3.53 7.02
CA LEU A 38 -2.52 2.80 6.47
C LEU A 38 -1.29 3.71 6.40
N HIS A 39 -0.14 3.20 6.83
CA HIS A 39 1.18 3.80 6.70
C HIS A 39 1.97 3.05 5.63
N LEU A 40 2.40 3.77 4.59
CA LEU A 40 3.23 3.22 3.53
C LEU A 40 4.57 3.95 3.50
N LEU A 41 5.65 3.18 3.54
CA LEU A 41 7.00 3.66 3.29
C LEU A 41 7.41 3.20 1.89
N VAL A 42 7.59 4.15 0.98
CA VAL A 42 7.83 3.89 -0.45
C VAL A 42 9.04 4.68 -0.91
N ASP A 43 9.96 4.02 -1.60
CA ASP A 43 10.99 4.66 -2.39
C ASP A 43 10.37 5.12 -3.72
N LEU A 44 10.39 6.44 -3.94
CA LEU A 44 9.76 7.06 -5.11
C LEU A 44 10.81 7.36 -6.17
N ASN A 45 10.55 6.89 -7.38
CA ASN A 45 11.32 7.31 -8.53
C ASN A 45 11.04 8.79 -8.83
N PRO A 46 12.07 9.65 -8.98
CA PRO A 46 11.89 11.08 -9.25
C PRO A 46 11.15 11.38 -10.57
N LYS A 47 11.04 10.42 -11.49
CA LYS A 47 10.23 10.52 -12.71
C LYS A 47 8.72 10.43 -12.44
N VAL A 48 8.33 9.90 -11.28
CA VAL A 48 6.94 9.64 -10.93
C VAL A 48 6.42 10.79 -10.08
N ALA A 49 5.28 11.36 -10.50
CA ALA A 49 4.61 12.38 -9.71
C ALA A 49 4.00 11.75 -8.43
N PRO A 50 4.44 12.15 -7.22
CA PRO A 50 3.95 11.55 -5.97
C PRO A 50 2.44 11.65 -5.81
N VAL A 51 1.85 12.76 -6.26
CA VAL A 51 0.39 13.00 -6.22
C VAL A 51 -0.38 11.93 -7.01
N LYS A 52 0.11 11.55 -8.19
CA LYS A 52 -0.55 10.54 -9.03
C LYS A 52 -0.46 9.14 -8.41
N LEU A 53 0.68 8.82 -7.81
CA LEU A 53 0.86 7.55 -7.09
C LEU A 53 -0.11 7.47 -5.89
N ILE A 54 -0.16 8.50 -5.05
CA ILE A 54 -1.06 8.53 -3.87
C ILE A 54 -2.53 8.43 -4.31
N ALA A 55 -2.94 9.14 -5.36
CA ALA A 55 -4.29 9.06 -5.89
C ALA A 55 -4.64 7.64 -6.37
N ASN A 56 -3.70 6.95 -7.01
CA ASN A 56 -3.90 5.58 -7.46
C ASN A 56 -3.99 4.61 -6.27
N ILE A 57 -3.06 4.70 -5.32
CA ILE A 57 -3.09 3.87 -4.10
C ILE A 57 -4.43 4.03 -3.38
N LYS A 58 -4.90 5.27 -3.16
CA LYS A 58 -6.22 5.53 -2.56
C LYS A 58 -7.37 4.91 -3.34
N THR A 59 -7.33 5.00 -4.67
CA THR A 59 -8.38 4.45 -5.53
C THR A 59 -8.43 2.93 -5.42
N VAL A 60 -7.26 2.28 -5.45
CA VAL A 60 -7.14 0.83 -5.40
C VAL A 60 -7.48 0.29 -4.01
N THR A 61 -7.03 0.95 -2.93
CA THR A 61 -7.37 0.55 -1.56
C THR A 61 -8.84 0.79 -1.24
N SER A 62 -9.45 1.87 -1.73
CA SER A 62 -10.88 2.12 -1.56
C SER A 62 -11.74 1.03 -2.20
N ARG A 63 -11.33 0.50 -3.36
CA ARG A 63 -12.02 -0.63 -4.01
C ARG A 63 -11.93 -1.91 -3.17
N LEU A 64 -10.79 -2.17 -2.52
CA LEU A 64 -10.61 -3.33 -1.64
C LEU A 64 -11.40 -3.26 -0.35
N ILE A 65 -11.55 -2.07 0.23
CA ILE A 65 -12.36 -1.88 1.45
C ILE A 65 -13.86 -2.05 1.14
N ARG A 66 -14.26 -1.84 -0.11
CA ARG A 66 -15.65 -1.97 -0.57
C ARG A 66 -16.04 -3.38 -1.02
N SER A 67 -15.07 -4.30 -1.15
CA SER A 67 -15.26 -5.71 -1.54
C SER A 67 -15.18 -6.64 -0.35
#